data_AF-B4D5Z5-F1
#
_entry.id   AF-B4D5Z5-F1
#
_cell.length_a   1.000
_cell.length_b   1.000
_cell.length_c   1.000
_cell.angle_alpha   90.00
_cell.angle_beta   90.00
_cell.angle_gamma   90.00
#
_symmetry.space_group_name_H-M   'P 1'
#
loop_
_entity.id
_entity.type
_entity.pdbx_description
1 polymer ?
#
loop_
_entity_poly.entity_id
_entity_poly.type
_entity_poly.pdbx_seq_one_letter_code
_entity_poly.pdbx_strand_id
1 'polypeptide(L)'
;MNLRPVILSLGIATLLSGFLHAAAPATLELKKDDNVAIVGSGIADRQQYHPWLEALIHKAYPDLHLKVRNLGFTADEVNVHPRSDEVPTIEQFLNMKPGDDDPHGGQDGSDLPLGR
;
A
#
# COMPACT_ATOMS: atom_id res chain seq x y z
N MET A 1 4.22 20.76 59.51
CA MET A 1 4.66 19.68 58.60
C MET A 1 4.11 19.98 57.21
N ASN A 2 4.97 20.45 56.29
CA ASN A 2 4.56 21.10 55.04
C ASN A 2 4.20 20.08 53.95
N LEU A 3 2.92 19.74 53.83
CA LEU A 3 2.38 18.74 52.89
C LEU A 3 2.04 19.28 51.48
N ARG A 4 2.16 20.61 51.29
CA ARG A 4 1.81 21.29 50.04
C ARG A 4 2.75 21.03 48.84
N PRO A 5 4.08 20.79 48.98
CA PRO A 5 4.95 20.58 47.82
C PRO A 5 4.87 19.14 47.26
N VAL A 6 4.42 18.16 48.06
CA VAL A 6 4.32 16.74 47.66
C VAL A 6 3.14 16.51 46.70
N ILE A 7 2.06 17.27 46.86
CA ILE A 7 0.89 17.18 45.97
C ILE A 7 1.19 17.86 44.61
N LEU A 8 2.05 18.89 44.60
CA LEU A 8 2.43 19.60 43.38
C LEU A 8 3.40 18.77 42.51
N SER A 9 4.30 18.00 43.12
CA SER A 9 5.25 17.14 42.39
C SER A 9 4.60 15.87 41.80
N LEU A 10 3.56 15.32 42.43
CA LEU A 10 2.84 14.14 41.92
C LEU A 10 1.97 14.46 40.69
N GLY A 11 1.42 15.67 40.61
CA GLY A 11 0.68 16.16 39.43
C GLY A 11 1.56 16.41 38.21
N ILE A 12 2.82 16.84 38.43
CA ILE A 12 3.79 17.06 37.34
C ILE A 12 4.32 15.74 36.77
N ALA A 13 4.51 14.72 37.63
CA ALA A 13 4.98 13.39 37.20
C ALA A 13 3.96 12.64 36.31
N THR A 14 2.67 12.87 36.51
CA THR A 14 1.60 12.28 35.68
C THR A 14 1.41 13.01 34.35
N LEU A 15 1.62 14.34 34.31
CA LEU A 15 1.59 15.12 33.07
C LEU A 15 2.78 14.84 32.13
N LEU A 16 3.93 14.41 32.66
CA LEU A 16 5.11 14.10 31.85
C LEU A 16 5.08 12.70 31.21
N SER A 17 4.19 11.80 31.66
CA SER A 17 4.11 10.41 31.16
C SER A 17 3.31 10.25 29.86
N GLY A 18 2.61 11.30 29.39
CA GLY A 18 1.74 11.24 28.22
C GLY A 18 2.43 11.44 26.86
N PHE A 19 3.73 11.74 26.82
CA PHE A 19 4.42 12.17 25.59
C PHE A 19 5.33 11.11 24.93
N LEU A 20 5.44 9.90 25.48
CA LEU A 20 6.20 8.81 24.86
C LEU A 20 5.27 7.65 24.46
N HIS A 21 4.38 7.90 23.50
CA HIS A 21 3.75 6.82 22.74
C HIS A 21 4.31 6.85 21.32
N ALA A 22 5.52 6.32 21.16
CA ALA A 22 6.05 6.03 19.83
C ALA A 22 5.21 4.87 19.28
N ALA A 23 4.33 5.15 18.32
CA ALA A 23 3.63 4.11 17.58
C ALA A 23 4.70 3.23 16.93
N ALA A 24 4.78 1.95 17.34
CA ALA A 24 5.64 1.00 16.67
C ALA A 24 5.28 0.96 15.19
N PRO A 25 6.26 0.90 14.27
CA PRO A 25 5.94 0.81 12.86
C PRO A 25 5.04 -0.40 12.63
N ALA A 26 3.91 -0.18 11.97
CA ALA A 26 3.00 -1.26 11.61
C ALA A 26 3.81 -2.27 10.77
N THR A 27 4.05 -3.45 11.35
CA THR A 27 4.76 -4.51 10.66
C THR A 27 3.79 -5.16 9.70
N LEU A 28 4.17 -5.24 8.42
CA LEU A 28 3.37 -5.94 7.42
C LEU A 28 3.49 -7.45 7.66
N GLU A 29 2.41 -8.07 8.11
CA GLU A 29 2.32 -9.53 8.26
C GLU A 29 1.79 -10.15 6.97
N LEU A 30 2.59 -11.04 6.37
CA LEU A 30 2.19 -11.81 5.19
C LEU A 30 1.57 -13.14 5.62
N LYS A 31 0.44 -13.49 5.00
CA LYS A 31 -0.31 -14.72 5.24
C LYS A 31 -0.24 -15.64 4.03
N LYS A 32 -0.59 -16.91 4.25
CA LYS A 32 -0.67 -17.90 3.19
C LYS A 32 -1.72 -17.49 2.16
N ASP A 33 -1.38 -17.63 0.89
CA ASP A 33 -2.19 -17.32 -0.29
C ASP A 33 -2.53 -15.83 -0.49
N ASP A 34 -1.82 -14.92 0.19
CA ASP A 34 -2.00 -13.48 0.04
C ASP A 34 -1.70 -12.98 -1.38
N ASN A 35 -2.43 -11.95 -1.79
CA ASN A 35 -2.21 -11.23 -3.04
C ASN A 35 -1.50 -9.91 -2.74
N VAL A 36 -0.27 -9.77 -3.23
CA VAL A 36 0.56 -8.58 -3.03
C VAL A 36 0.63 -7.82 -4.35
N ALA A 37 0.21 -6.55 -4.35
CA ALA A 37 0.32 -5.68 -5.51
C ALA A 37 1.40 -4.61 -5.27
N ILE A 38 2.31 -4.46 -6.22
CA ILE A 38 3.30 -3.37 -6.28
C ILE A 38 2.72 -2.28 -7.19
N VAL A 39 2.49 -1.09 -6.65
CA VAL A 39 1.95 0.06 -7.39
C VAL A 39 2.95 1.21 -7.31
N GLY A 40 3.15 1.92 -8.43
CA GLY A 40 3.99 3.11 -8.46
C GLY A 40 4.40 3.52 -9.87
N SER A 41 5.22 4.56 -9.93
CA SER A 41 5.70 5.15 -11.18
C SER A 41 6.85 4.33 -11.81
N GLY A 42 7.79 5.03 -12.47
CA GLY A 42 8.91 4.42 -13.20
C GLY A 42 9.73 3.39 -12.42
N ILE A 43 9.93 3.54 -11.10
CA ILE A 43 10.67 2.52 -10.32
C ILE A 43 9.92 1.18 -10.30
N ALA A 44 8.61 1.21 -10.06
CA ALA A 44 7.78 0.00 -10.05
C ALA A 44 7.70 -0.61 -11.46
N ASP A 45 7.52 0.22 -12.49
CA ASP A 45 7.58 -0.23 -13.90
C ASP A 45 8.90 -0.95 -14.21
N ARG A 46 10.06 -0.38 -13.84
CA ARG A 46 11.36 -1.04 -14.09
C ARG A 46 11.55 -2.34 -13.32
N GLN A 47 10.93 -2.50 -12.16
CA GLN A 47 10.95 -3.77 -11.41
C GLN A 47 10.27 -4.91 -12.17
N GLN A 48 9.35 -4.62 -13.11
CA GLN A 48 8.72 -5.66 -13.95
C GLN A 48 9.75 -6.33 -14.87
N TYR A 49 10.73 -5.57 -15.36
CA TYR A 49 11.80 -6.09 -16.22
C TYR A 49 12.90 -6.81 -15.42
N HIS A 50 12.98 -6.56 -14.12
CA HIS A 50 13.98 -7.12 -13.21
C HIS A 50 13.32 -7.60 -11.90
N PRO A 51 12.64 -8.77 -11.91
CA PRO A 51 11.75 -9.21 -10.82
C PRO A 51 12.52 -9.79 -9.61
N TRP A 52 13.67 -9.22 -9.25
CA TRP A 52 14.50 -9.71 -8.14
C TRP A 52 13.79 -9.60 -6.80
N LEU A 53 13.03 -8.53 -6.57
CA LEU A 53 12.29 -8.35 -5.32
C LEU A 53 11.26 -9.46 -5.12
N GLU A 54 10.46 -9.76 -6.15
CA GLU A 54 9.48 -10.85 -6.12
C GLU A 54 10.14 -12.20 -5.86
N ALA A 55 11.24 -12.50 -6.56
CA ALA A 55 12.00 -13.73 -6.35
C ALA A 55 12.55 -13.83 -4.91
N LEU A 56 13.01 -12.71 -4.33
CA LEU A 56 13.49 -12.66 -2.96
C LEU A 56 12.35 -12.84 -1.93
N ILE A 57 11.17 -12.28 -2.19
CA ILE A 57 9.98 -12.47 -1.35
C ILE A 57 9.59 -13.96 -1.34
N HIS A 58 9.50 -14.59 -2.51
CA HIS A 58 9.21 -16.02 -2.61
C HIS A 58 10.27 -16.90 -1.94
N LYS A 59 11.55 -16.52 -2.03
CA LYS A 59 12.64 -17.21 -1.33
C LYS A 59 12.53 -17.07 0.19
N ALA A 60 12.14 -15.90 0.69
CA ALA A 60 12.00 -15.64 2.12
C ALA A 60 10.75 -16.32 2.72
N TYR A 61 9.70 -16.49 1.92
CA TYR A 61 8.40 -17.02 2.35
C TYR A 61 7.91 -18.17 1.45
N PRO A 62 8.67 -19.29 1.34
CA PRO A 62 8.37 -20.35 0.38
C PRO A 62 7.02 -21.06 0.65
N ASP A 63 6.61 -21.16 1.92
CA ASP A 63 5.42 -21.91 2.32
C ASP A 63 4.12 -21.09 2.27
N LEU A 64 4.24 -19.78 1.99
CA LEU A 64 3.10 -18.87 1.98
C LEU A 64 2.36 -18.84 0.63
N HIS A 65 2.92 -19.38 -0.47
CA HIS A 65 2.26 -19.38 -1.79
C HIS A 65 1.70 -18.00 -2.21
N LEU A 66 2.48 -16.95 -1.97
CA LEU A 66 2.10 -15.57 -2.27
C LEU A 66 1.84 -15.39 -3.76
N LYS A 67 0.93 -14.47 -4.12
CA LYS A 67 0.71 -14.03 -5.50
C LYS A 67 1.16 -12.59 -5.61
N VAL A 68 2.32 -12.38 -6.22
CA VAL A 68 2.86 -11.03 -6.41
C VAL A 68 2.47 -10.55 -7.81
N ARG A 69 1.95 -9.32 -7.89
CA ARG A 69 1.63 -8.65 -9.15
C ARG A 69 2.24 -7.25 -9.13
N ASN A 70 2.89 -6.86 -10.21
CA ASN A 70 3.40 -5.51 -10.36
C ASN A 70 2.51 -4.76 -11.35
N LEU A 71 1.92 -3.67 -10.86
CA LEU A 71 0.98 -2.80 -11.56
C LEU A 71 1.59 -1.41 -11.78
N GLY A 72 2.92 -1.31 -11.75
CA GLY A 72 3.65 -0.06 -11.96
C GLY A 72 3.50 0.45 -13.39
N PHE A 73 3.38 1.77 -13.54
CA PHE A 73 3.28 2.42 -14.84
C PHE A 73 4.12 3.69 -14.84
N THR A 74 4.99 3.87 -15.84
CA THR A 74 5.84 5.06 -15.91
C THR A 74 5.00 6.33 -15.99
N ALA A 75 5.42 7.39 -15.30
CA ALA A 75 4.75 8.69 -15.21
C ALA A 75 3.45 8.70 -14.40
N ASP A 76 3.08 7.62 -13.72
CA ASP A 76 2.07 7.69 -12.66
C ASP A 76 2.52 8.65 -11.56
N GLU A 77 1.57 9.46 -11.10
CA GLU A 77 1.65 10.31 -9.92
C GLU A 77 0.62 9.85 -8.89
N VAL A 78 0.66 10.42 -7.69
CA VAL A 78 -0.27 10.04 -6.60
C VAL A 78 -1.73 10.21 -7.02
N ASN A 79 -2.05 11.26 -7.79
CA ASN A 79 -3.42 11.59 -8.18
C ASN A 79 -3.65 11.60 -9.70
N VAL A 80 -2.60 11.44 -10.51
CA VAL A 80 -2.66 11.55 -11.97
C VAL A 80 -2.02 10.31 -12.56
N HIS A 81 -2.75 9.61 -13.42
CA HIS A 81 -2.29 8.40 -14.09
C HIS A 81 -2.41 8.63 -15.59
N PRO A 82 -1.37 9.17 -16.26
CA PRO A 82 -1.40 9.52 -17.67
C PRO A 82 -1.24 8.25 -18.53
N ARG A 83 -2.23 7.36 -18.43
CA ARG A 83 -2.33 6.11 -19.16
C ARG A 83 -3.31 6.29 -20.31
N SER A 84 -3.23 5.44 -21.32
CA SER A 84 -4.24 5.44 -22.38
C SER A 84 -5.62 5.11 -21.81
N ASP A 85 -6.68 5.63 -22.44
CA ASP A 85 -8.06 5.46 -21.96
C ASP A 85 -8.51 3.99 -21.93
N GLU A 86 -7.94 3.13 -22.78
CA GLU A 86 -8.22 1.68 -22.76
C GLU A 86 -7.61 0.93 -21.56
N VAL A 87 -6.69 1.55 -20.81
CA VAL A 87 -6.04 0.92 -19.68
C VAL A 87 -6.93 1.01 -18.45
N PRO A 88 -7.23 -0.11 -17.77
CA PRO A 88 -7.96 -0.07 -16.51
C PRO A 88 -7.32 0.84 -15.47
N THR A 89 -8.18 1.49 -14.70
CA THR A 89 -7.77 2.22 -13.50
C THR A 89 -7.11 1.27 -12.49
N ILE A 90 -6.29 1.83 -11.61
CA ILE A 90 -5.66 1.04 -10.54
C ILE A 90 -6.71 0.36 -9.66
N GLU A 91 -7.81 1.05 -9.34
CA GLU A 91 -8.88 0.48 -8.52
C GLU A 91 -9.53 -0.73 -9.18
N GLN A 92 -9.74 -0.70 -10.50
CA GLN A 92 -10.23 -1.87 -11.24
C GLN A 92 -9.24 -3.04 -11.15
N PHE A 93 -7.94 -2.81 -11.39
CA PHE A 93 -6.92 -3.87 -11.26
C PHE A 93 -6.84 -4.48 -9.85
N LEU A 94 -7.00 -3.65 -8.81
CA LEU A 94 -6.96 -4.11 -7.42
C LEU A 94 -8.20 -4.92 -7.03
N ASN A 95 -9.36 -4.61 -7.62
CA ASN A 95 -10.64 -5.28 -7.33
C ASN A 95 -10.95 -6.45 -8.27
N MET A 96 -10.13 -6.65 -9.31
CA MET A 96 -10.29 -7.72 -10.30
C MET A 96 -10.20 -9.10 -9.64
N LYS A 97 -11.21 -9.93 -9.91
CA LYS A 97 -11.29 -11.31 -9.44
C LYS A 97 -10.74 -12.27 -10.50
N PRO A 98 -10.29 -13.47 -10.09
CA PRO A 98 -9.90 -14.49 -11.04
C PRO A 98 -11.05 -14.83 -11.99
N GLY A 99 -10.82 -14.68 -13.29
CA GLY A 99 -11.81 -14.94 -14.33
C GLY A 99 -12.60 -13.71 -14.80
N ASP A 100 -12.36 -12.53 -14.23
CA ASP A 100 -12.89 -11.29 -14.80
C ASP A 100 -12.24 -11.04 -16.17
N ASP A 101 -13.06 -10.86 -17.21
CA ASP A 101 -12.65 -10.60 -18.60
C ASP A 101 -12.94 -9.16 -19.03
N ASP A 102 -13.64 -8.41 -18.19
CA ASP A 102 -13.98 -7.01 -18.41
C ASP A 102 -12.94 -6.07 -17.74
N PRO A 103 -12.00 -5.50 -18.51
CA PRO A 103 -11.02 -4.56 -17.99
C PRO A 103 -11.65 -3.30 -17.39
N HIS A 104 -12.87 -2.94 -17.78
CA HIS A 104 -13.53 -1.70 -17.38
C HIS A 104 -14.59 -1.91 -16.28
N GLY A 105 -14.77 -3.15 -15.80
CA GLY A 105 -15.71 -3.44 -14.71
C GLY A 105 -17.15 -3.01 -15.02
N GLY A 106 -17.56 -3.10 -16.29
CA GLY A 106 -18.89 -2.76 -16.79
C GLY A 106 -19.05 -1.33 -17.31
N GLN A 107 -17.97 -0.52 -17.32
CA GLN A 107 -18.00 0.81 -17.93
C GLN A 107 -17.63 0.72 -19.41
N ASP A 108 -18.44 1.30 -20.30
CA ASP A 108 -18.09 1.43 -21.72
C ASP A 108 -16.88 2.36 -21.83
N GLY A 109 -15.93 2.06 -22.71
CA GLY A 109 -14.78 2.94 -22.98
C GLY A 109 -15.19 4.33 -23.47
N SER A 110 -16.44 4.51 -23.91
CA SER A 110 -17.04 5.81 -24.22
C SER A 110 -17.42 6.65 -23.00
N ASP A 111 -17.60 6.03 -21.84
CA ASP A 111 -17.99 6.68 -20.58
C ASP A 111 -16.77 7.16 -19.78
N LEU A 112 -15.58 6.73 -20.18
CA LEU A 112 -14.33 7.23 -19.63
C LEU A 112 -14.17 8.70 -20.07
N PRO A 113 -13.81 9.60 -19.15
CA PRO A 113 -13.55 10.98 -19.53
C PRO A 113 -12.40 10.98 -20.52
N LEU A 114 -12.69 11.32 -21.78
CA LEU A 114 -11.68 11.52 -22.82
C LEU A 114 -10.53 12.32 -22.21
N GLY A 115 -9.33 11.74 -22.25
CA GLY A 115 -8.13 12.31 -21.64
C GLY A 115 -8.03 13.83 -21.86
N ARG A 116 -7.67 14.55 -20.80
CA ARG A 116 -7.50 16.01 -20.85
C ARG A 116 -6.24 16.41 -21.61
#